data_AF-A0A6B2SX29-F1
#
_entry.id   AF-A0A6B2SX29-F1
#
_cell.length_a   1.000
_cell.length_b   1.000
_cell.length_c   1.000
_cell.angle_alpha   90.00
_cell.angle_beta   90.00
_cell.angle_gamma   90.00
#
_symmetry.space_group_name_H-M   'P 1'
#
loop_
_entity.id
_entity.type
_entity.pdbx_description
1 polymer ?
#
loop_
_entity_poly.entity_id
_entity_poly.type
_entity_poly.pdbx_seq_one_letter_code
_entity_poly.pdbx_strand_id
1 'polypeptide(L)'
;MTGKPDRVILDADDPLAMAVTGAIRSGDVTTLRDLLDAHAGLATAGVESHGEGAGTRSMLHLATDWPGHFPAAPEVISALVAAGADPDARFVGAHRETPLHWAASNDDVAAVDAL
;
A
#
# COMPACT_ATOMS: atom_id res chain seq x y z
N MET A 1 16.59 -13.85 -16.86
CA MET A 1 15.19 -13.72 -16.43
C MET A 1 15.14 -13.98 -14.95
N THR A 2 15.40 -12.97 -14.12
CA THR A 2 15.24 -13.07 -12.67
C THR A 2 13.75 -13.03 -12.39
N GLY A 3 13.14 -14.17 -12.03
CA GLY A 3 11.76 -14.18 -11.55
C GLY A 3 11.67 -13.21 -10.37
N LYS A 4 10.75 -12.24 -10.41
CA LYS A 4 10.38 -11.48 -9.21
C LYS A 4 10.01 -12.53 -8.16
N PRO A 5 10.55 -12.46 -6.92
CA PRO A 5 10.18 -13.42 -5.88
C PRO A 5 8.65 -13.47 -5.77
N ASP A 6 8.11 -14.67 -5.52
CA ASP A 6 6.67 -14.84 -5.32
C ASP A 6 6.21 -13.87 -4.23
N ARG A 7 5.45 -12.87 -4.67
CA ARG A 7 4.93 -11.82 -3.81
C ARG A 7 3.84 -12.43 -2.94
N VAL A 8 3.95 -12.29 -1.62
CA VAL A 8 2.88 -12.69 -0.69
C VAL A 8 1.62 -11.91 -1.04
N ILE A 9 0.50 -12.61 -1.23
CA ILE A 9 -0.81 -12.01 -1.47
C ILE A 9 -1.69 -12.35 -0.27
N LEU A 10 -2.24 -11.32 0.36
CA LEU A 10 -3.23 -11.41 1.41
C LEU A 10 -4.60 -11.16 0.80
N ASP A 11 -5.60 -11.91 1.23
CA ASP A 11 -7.00 -11.55 0.94
C ASP A 11 -7.35 -10.27 1.74
N ALA A 12 -8.17 -9.38 1.18
CA ALA A 12 -8.57 -8.14 1.84
C ALA A 12 -9.31 -8.37 3.16
N ASP A 13 -9.98 -9.51 3.32
CA ASP A 13 -10.66 -9.92 4.56
C ASP A 13 -9.72 -10.63 5.55
N ASP A 14 -8.44 -10.83 5.20
CA ASP A 14 -7.44 -11.36 6.14
C ASP A 14 -7.22 -10.37 7.29
N PRO A 15 -7.19 -10.83 8.56
CA PRO A 15 -7.02 -9.94 9.71
C PRO A 15 -5.75 -9.06 9.65
N LEU A 16 -4.65 -9.56 9.08
CA LEU A 16 -3.42 -8.79 8.90
C LEU A 16 -3.61 -7.71 7.81
N ALA A 17 -4.27 -8.04 6.71
CA ALA A 17 -4.59 -7.09 5.65
C ALA A 17 -5.50 -5.96 6.17
N MET A 18 -6.52 -6.31 6.97
CA MET A 18 -7.40 -5.35 7.61
C MET A 18 -6.64 -4.45 8.60
N ALA A 19 -5.77 -5.03 9.44
CA ALA A 19 -5.00 -4.29 10.43
C ALA A 19 -4.03 -3.30 9.78
N VAL A 20 -3.24 -3.73 8.79
CA VAL A 20 -2.29 -2.84 8.10
C VAL A 20 -3.01 -1.77 7.29
N THR A 21 -4.12 -2.12 6.62
CA THR A 21 -4.94 -1.14 5.90
C THR A 21 -5.52 -0.11 6.87
N GLY A 22 -6.02 -0.55 8.03
CA GLY A 22 -6.50 0.33 9.08
C GLY A 22 -5.42 1.31 9.57
N ALA A 23 -4.23 0.82 9.89
CA ALA A 23 -3.10 1.64 10.34
C ALA A 23 -2.64 2.65 9.28
N ILE A 24 -2.57 2.23 8.01
CA ILE A 24 -2.28 3.11 6.88
C ILE A 24 -3.33 4.23 6.81
N ARG A 25 -4.62 3.88 6.76
CA ARG A 25 -5.71 4.84 6.51
C ARG A 25 -5.99 5.76 7.69
N SER A 26 -5.62 5.36 8.91
CA SER A 26 -5.73 6.21 10.10
C SER A 26 -4.51 7.09 10.35
N GLY A 27 -3.39 6.86 9.64
CA GLY A 27 -2.12 7.54 9.92
C GLY A 27 -1.40 7.00 11.17
N ASP A 28 -1.74 5.81 11.66
CA ASP A 28 -1.10 5.20 12.82
C ASP A 28 0.25 4.59 12.45
N VAL A 29 1.25 5.46 12.33
CA VAL A 29 2.63 5.10 11.96
C VAL A 29 3.27 4.15 12.97
N THR A 30 2.90 4.22 14.26
CA THR A 30 3.45 3.34 15.29
C THR A 30 2.97 1.91 15.07
N THR A 31 1.66 1.71 14.99
CA THR A 31 1.08 0.38 14.71
C THR A 31 1.53 -0.15 13.36
N LEU A 32 1.65 0.71 12.34
CA LEU A 32 2.17 0.33 11.04
C LEU A 32 3.59 -0.24 11.13
N ARG A 33 4.50 0.43 11.87
CA ARG A 33 5.87 -0.07 12.05
C ARG A 33 5.91 -1.39 12.80
N ASP A 34 5.12 -1.53 13.86
CA ASP A 34 5.04 -2.78 14.62
C ASP A 34 4.58 -3.95 13.73
N LEU A 35 3.60 -3.72 12.85
CA LEU A 35 3.14 -4.74 11.88
C LEU A 35 4.22 -5.08 10.86
N LEU A 36 4.94 -4.09 10.32
CA LEU A 36 6.02 -4.31 9.35
C LEU A 36 7.18 -5.10 9.95
N ASP A 37 7.54 -4.80 11.21
CA ASP A 37 8.61 -5.48 11.93
C ASP A 37 8.22 -6.92 12.32
N ALA A 38 6.96 -7.15 12.68
CA ALA A 38 6.46 -8.48 13.06
C ALA A 38 6.26 -9.42 11.86
N HIS A 39 6.05 -8.90 10.66
CA HIS A 39 5.66 -9.67 9.47
C HIS A 39 6.62 -9.45 8.29
N ALA A 40 7.70 -10.25 8.26
CA ALA A 40 8.67 -10.22 7.17
C ALA A 40 8.00 -10.36 5.79
N GLY A 41 8.27 -9.41 4.90
CA GLY A 41 7.70 -9.37 3.54
C GLY A 41 6.39 -8.61 3.42
N LEU A 42 5.76 -8.15 4.52
CA LEU A 42 4.50 -7.42 4.49
C LEU A 42 4.57 -6.14 3.64
N ALA A 43 5.65 -5.37 3.75
CA ALA A 43 5.85 -4.15 2.95
C ALA A 43 5.76 -4.41 1.43
N THR A 44 6.24 -5.58 0.99
CA THR A 44 6.23 -6.01 -0.41
C THR A 44 4.98 -6.78 -0.80
N ALA A 45 4.13 -7.17 0.15
CA ALA A 45 2.94 -7.98 -0.08
C ALA A 45 1.89 -7.22 -0.91
N GLY A 46 0.96 -7.98 -1.49
CA GLY A 46 -0.24 -7.46 -2.13
C GLY A 46 -1.49 -7.76 -1.31
N VAL A 47 -2.48 -6.89 -1.40
CA VAL A 47 -3.81 -7.11 -0.84
C VAL A 47 -4.79 -7.27 -2.00
N GLU A 48 -5.35 -8.47 -2.14
CA GLU A 48 -6.33 -8.83 -3.15
C GLU A 48 -7.74 -8.52 -2.64
N SER A 49 -8.49 -7.75 -3.43
CA SER A 49 -9.90 -7.47 -3.19
C SER A 49 -10.75 -8.12 -4.29
N HIS A 50 -11.95 -8.57 -3.91
CA HIS A 50 -12.97 -9.10 -4.80
C HIS A 50 -14.12 -8.11 -4.97
N GLY A 51 -14.88 -8.21 -6.07
CA GLY A 51 -16.04 -7.36 -6.34
C GLY A 51 -15.72 -6.05 -7.09
N GLU A 52 -16.35 -4.95 -6.71
CA GLU A 52 -16.09 -3.64 -7.33
C GLU A 52 -14.70 -3.14 -6.93
N GLY A 53 -13.90 -2.71 -7.91
CA GLY A 53 -12.49 -2.39 -7.67
C GLY A 53 -11.60 -3.60 -7.37
N ALA A 54 -12.02 -4.80 -7.83
CA ALA A 54 -11.26 -6.03 -7.69
C ALA A 54 -9.87 -5.94 -8.31
N GLY A 55 -8.93 -6.59 -7.64
CA GLY A 55 -7.53 -6.65 -8.01
C GLY A 55 -6.61 -6.56 -6.81
N THR A 56 -5.31 -6.62 -7.08
CA THR A 56 -4.27 -6.61 -6.06
C THR A 56 -3.66 -5.21 -5.93
N ARG A 57 -3.79 -4.61 -4.76
CA ARG A 57 -3.14 -3.36 -4.35
C ARG A 57 -1.80 -3.66 -3.66
N SER A 58 -0.82 -2.77 -3.81
CA SER A 58 0.34 -2.75 -2.88
C SER A 58 0.02 -1.94 -1.64
N MET A 59 0.87 -2.03 -0.62
CA MET A 59 0.75 -1.17 0.57
C MET A 59 0.74 0.32 0.17
N LEU A 60 1.55 0.70 -0.82
CA LEU A 60 1.54 2.06 -1.34
C LEU A 60 0.28 2.41 -2.13
N HIS A 61 -0.36 1.47 -2.83
CA HIS A 61 -1.69 1.74 -3.42
C HIS A 61 -2.73 1.99 -2.33
N LEU A 62 -2.70 1.24 -1.22
CA LEU A 62 -3.60 1.48 -0.08
C LEU A 62 -3.35 2.86 0.54
N ALA A 63 -2.08 3.27 0.62
CA ALA A 63 -1.67 4.59 1.10
C ALA A 63 -1.92 5.73 0.10
N THR A 64 -2.41 5.44 -1.10
CA THR A 64 -2.78 6.46 -2.09
C THR A 64 -4.20 6.25 -2.63
N ASP A 65 -4.97 5.33 -2.04
CA ASP A 65 -6.33 5.02 -2.49
C ASP A 65 -7.29 6.15 -2.11
N TRP A 66 -8.42 6.22 -2.80
CA TRP A 66 -9.46 7.21 -2.52
C TRP A 66 -10.20 6.89 -1.21
N PRO A 67 -10.55 7.91 -0.39
CA PRO A 67 -10.11 9.30 -0.49
C PRO A 67 -8.63 9.47 -0.11
N GLY A 68 -7.88 10.33 -0.82
CA GLY A 68 -6.52 10.74 -0.41
C GLY A 68 -6.52 11.69 0.79
N HIS A 69 -5.38 12.35 1.06
CA HIS A 69 -5.18 13.34 2.14
C HIS A 69 -5.47 12.83 3.56
N PHE A 70 -5.20 11.55 3.84
CA PHE A 70 -5.36 11.03 5.20
C PHE A 70 -4.22 11.50 6.13
N PRO A 71 -4.41 11.48 7.46
CA PRO A 71 -3.42 11.97 8.41
C PRO A 71 -2.05 11.29 8.25
N ALA A 72 -0.98 12.09 8.33
CA ALA A 72 0.40 11.59 8.29
C ALA A 72 0.74 10.72 7.06
N ALA A 73 0.09 10.97 5.90
CA ALA A 73 0.33 10.23 4.67
C ALA A 73 1.82 10.20 4.25
N PRO A 74 2.58 11.32 4.30
CA PRO A 74 4.01 11.28 3.98
C PRO A 74 4.82 10.35 4.89
N GLU A 75 4.53 10.34 6.20
CA GLU A 75 5.21 9.49 7.17
C GLU A 75 4.86 8.01 7.00
N VAL A 76 3.59 7.70 6.69
CA VAL A 76 3.13 6.35 6.35
C VAL A 76 3.83 5.84 5.09
N ILE A 77 3.84 6.63 4.01
CA ILE A 77 4.50 6.28 2.75
C ILE A 77 6.00 6.08 2.98
N SER A 78 6.65 7.00 3.69
CA SER A 78 8.07 6.89 4.03
C SER A 78 8.38 5.62 4.82
N ALA A 79 7.53 5.25 5.78
CA ALA A 79 7.70 4.01 6.55
C ALA A 79 7.56 2.76 5.67
N LEU A 80 6.59 2.74 4.76
CA LEU A 80 6.40 1.64 3.81
C LEU A 80 7.59 1.50 2.86
N VAL A 81 8.08 2.60 2.27
CA VAL A 81 9.24 2.62 1.37
C VAL A 81 10.50 2.18 2.11
N ALA A 82 10.73 2.68 3.33
CA ALA A 82 11.86 2.26 4.17
C ALA A 82 11.82 0.76 4.50
N ALA A 83 10.63 0.18 4.65
CA ALA A 83 10.42 -1.26 4.84
C ALA A 83 10.51 -2.08 3.53
N GLY A 84 10.74 -1.43 2.38
CA GLY A 84 10.96 -2.07 1.09
C GLY A 84 9.73 -2.14 0.18
N ALA A 85 8.66 -1.40 0.46
CA ALA A 85 7.56 -1.27 -0.50
C ALA A 85 8.05 -0.64 -1.82
N ASP A 86 7.63 -1.22 -2.95
CA ASP A 86 8.02 -0.79 -4.30
C ASP A 86 7.15 0.40 -4.75
N PRO A 87 7.70 1.64 -4.89
CA PRO A 87 6.94 2.81 -5.33
C PRO A 87 6.45 2.69 -6.78
N ASP A 88 7.10 1.85 -7.58
CA ASP A 88 6.71 1.52 -8.94
C ASP A 88 5.84 0.24 -9.02
N ALA A 89 5.36 -0.26 -7.86
CA ALA A 89 4.44 -1.38 -7.83
C ALA A 89 3.26 -1.09 -8.74
N ARG A 90 2.84 -2.10 -9.50
CA ARG A 90 1.68 -1.98 -10.39
C ARG A 90 0.49 -2.67 -9.77
N PHE A 91 -0.65 -2.00 -9.80
CA PHE A 91 -1.93 -2.63 -9.57
C PHE A 91 -2.09 -3.83 -10.52
N VAL A 92 -2.66 -4.92 -10.01
CA VAL A 92 -2.98 -6.12 -10.80
C VAL A 92 -4.50 -6.24 -10.86
N GLY A 93 -5.08 -5.95 -12.02
CA GLY A 93 -6.52 -6.01 -12.23
C GLY A 93 -6.90 -5.35 -13.55
N ALA A 94 -7.96 -4.54 -13.54
CA ALA A 94 -8.47 -3.86 -14.74
C ALA A 94 -7.48 -2.84 -15.37
N HIS A 95 -6.49 -2.37 -14.63
CA HIS A 95 -5.45 -1.44 -15.08
C HIS A 95 -4.08 -1.79 -14.47
N ARG A 96 -3.06 -0.98 -14.76
CA ARG A 96 -1.65 -1.20 -14.33
C ARG A 96 -0.99 0.03 -13.75
N GLU A 97 -1.82 0.89 -13.18
CA GLU A 97 -1.43 2.12 -12.49
C GLU A 97 -0.49 1.83 -11.32
N THR A 98 0.26 2.86 -10.94
CA THR A 98 1.18 2.85 -9.81
C THR A 98 0.59 3.71 -8.68
N PRO A 99 1.11 3.62 -7.44
CA PRO A 99 0.71 4.51 -6.37
C PRO A 99 0.78 6.00 -6.76
N LEU A 100 1.78 6.39 -7.57
CA LEU A 100 1.91 7.76 -8.05
C LEU A 100 0.72 8.22 -8.92
N HIS A 101 0.15 7.35 -9.77
CA HIS A 101 -1.05 7.69 -10.55
C HIS A 101 -2.25 7.97 -9.63
N TRP A 102 -2.39 7.19 -8.54
CA TRP A 102 -3.49 7.34 -7.59
C TRP A 102 -3.32 8.56 -6.69
N ALA A 103 -2.10 8.83 -6.20
CA ALA A 103 -1.80 10.06 -5.45
C ALA A 103 -2.08 11.31 -6.29
N ALA A 104 -1.66 11.30 -7.56
CA ALA A 104 -1.95 12.39 -8.50
C ALA A 104 -3.46 12.54 -8.76
N SER A 105 -4.20 11.44 -8.91
CA SER A 105 -5.66 11.48 -9.10
C SER A 105 -6.42 12.01 -7.88
N ASN A 106 -5.81 11.99 -6.70
CA ASN A 106 -6.36 12.54 -5.46
C ASN A 106 -5.96 14.00 -5.22
N ASP A 107 -5.20 14.63 -6.12
CA ASP A 107 -4.56 15.93 -5.91
C ASP A 107 -3.74 15.99 -4.60
N ASP A 108 -3.18 14.85 -4.17
CA ASP A 108 -2.43 14.73 -2.92
C ASP A 108 -0.94 14.97 -3.15
N VAL A 109 -0.56 16.25 -3.20
CA VAL A 109 0.82 16.68 -3.43
C VAL A 109 1.78 16.12 -2.37
N ALA A 110 1.32 16.00 -1.12
CA ALA A 110 2.15 15.48 -0.04
C ALA A 110 2.44 13.98 -0.23
N ALA A 111 1.45 13.21 -0.69
CA ALA A 111 1.67 11.81 -1.07
C ALA A 111 2.53 11.67 -2.33
N VAL A 112 2.36 12.55 -3.33
CA VAL A 112 3.21 12.59 -4.53
C VAL A 112 4.66 12.84 -4.17
N ASP A 113 4.95 13.81 -3.30
CA ASP A 113 6.32 14.14 -2.88
C ASP A 113 6.98 13.04 -2.03
N ALA A 114 6.18 12.21 -1.36
CA ALA A 114 6.67 11.14 -0.50
C ALA A 114 6.98 9.82 -1.24
N LEU A 115 6.51 9.67 -2.48
CA LEU A 115 6.74 8.50 -3.34
C LEU A 115 8.05 8.63 -4.14
#